data_AF-A0A534MZ54-F1
#
_entry.id   AF-A0A534MZ54-F1
#
_cell.length_a   1.000
_cell.length_b   1.000
_cell.length_c   1.000
_cell.angle_alpha   90.00
_cell.angle_beta   90.00
_cell.angle_gamma   90.00
#
_symmetry.space_group_name_H-M   'P 1'
#
loop_
_entity.id
_entity.type
_entity.pdbx_description
1 polymer ?
#
loop_
_entity_poly.entity_id
_entity_poly.type
_entity_poly.pdbx_seq_one_letter_code
_entity_poly.pdbx_strand_id
1 'polypeptide(L)'
;MSTEQAQPFLVDAVRASASKMQGMKAALDARAKELDALRAQLDSERQDLEKRAARLEAERRTIDGERDEVRVARASVDQDLATIRADRENLSVEQARLQDAANDLAAREKALREAESNVERLDHEMIGRMREADAKFLAIVNREEELFKLQQDWLVAFETREQELRTITEQMHVRQEESTELHESLAHLGSVFKDETDRLAAQRQELAAKEESLLEAQRYLATVIEAADVGPREAERPSPPPADEPPAPTESPPPPMPIVASTAPEPVEAENTPEPEERPAVTRAEAMDRLTRAIEAWKRARDNGRNVGEMRNTLKLAKEALQAGKYESAIRLATEVLDDLQSAVIVR
;
A
#
# COMPACT_ATOMS: atom_id res chain seq x y z
N MET A 1 -71.60 35.82 172.41
CA MET A 1 -71.71 37.13 171.74
C MET A 1 -70.33 37.56 171.29
N SER A 2 -70.22 38.04 170.04
CA SER A 2 -69.07 38.63 169.34
C SER A 2 -68.76 37.88 168.03
N THR A 3 -69.15 38.50 166.92
CA THR A 3 -68.86 38.05 165.55
C THR A 3 -67.56 38.68 165.09
N GLU A 4 -66.52 37.88 164.89
CA GLU A 4 -65.23 38.39 164.39
C GLU A 4 -65.25 38.49 162.86
N GLN A 5 -65.21 39.72 162.35
CA GLN A 5 -65.29 40.00 160.91
C GLN A 5 -63.92 39.76 160.25
N ALA A 6 -63.86 38.81 159.31
CA ALA A 6 -62.68 38.66 158.46
C ALA A 6 -62.46 39.92 157.62
N GLN A 7 -61.24 40.49 157.69
CA GLN A 7 -60.94 41.80 157.14
C GLN A 7 -60.75 41.76 155.61
N PRO A 8 -61.47 42.59 154.82
CA PRO A 8 -61.51 42.44 153.36
C PRO A 8 -60.19 42.81 152.65
N PHE A 9 -59.38 43.73 153.20
CA PHE A 9 -58.22 44.28 152.49
C PHE A 9 -57.13 43.24 152.18
N LEU A 10 -56.95 42.23 153.03
CA LEU A 10 -56.00 41.12 152.75
C LEU A 10 -56.47 40.27 151.57
N VAL A 11 -57.78 40.07 151.45
CA VAL A 11 -58.38 39.34 150.32
C VAL A 11 -58.17 40.12 149.03
N ASP A 12 -58.33 41.46 149.06
CA ASP A 12 -58.08 42.31 147.88
C ASP A 12 -56.60 42.40 147.50
N ALA A 13 -55.67 42.45 148.46
CA ALA A 13 -54.23 42.43 148.17
C ALA A 13 -53.79 41.09 147.56
N VAL A 14 -54.29 39.96 148.08
CA VAL A 14 -54.03 38.63 147.51
C VAL A 14 -54.69 38.49 146.13
N ARG A 15 -55.92 39.01 145.95
CA ARG A 15 -56.62 39.06 144.66
C ARG A 15 -55.84 39.86 143.62
N ALA A 16 -55.35 41.06 143.97
CA ALA A 16 -54.52 41.88 143.07
C ALA A 16 -53.19 41.20 142.71
N SER A 17 -52.53 40.54 143.67
CA SER A 17 -51.32 39.75 143.43
C SER A 17 -51.60 38.56 142.49
N ALA A 18 -52.69 37.82 142.74
CA ALA A 18 -53.14 36.73 141.88
C ALA A 18 -53.46 37.21 140.45
N SER A 19 -54.19 38.33 140.30
CA SER A 19 -54.44 38.94 138.98
C SER A 19 -53.15 39.39 138.29
N LYS A 20 -52.16 39.91 139.02
CA LYS A 20 -50.84 40.25 138.45
C LYS A 20 -50.06 39.01 137.99
N MET A 21 -50.05 37.94 138.79
CA MET A 21 -49.44 36.66 138.37
C MET A 21 -50.19 36.03 137.18
N GLN A 22 -51.51 36.12 137.15
CA GLN A 22 -52.34 35.64 136.05
C GLN A 22 -52.11 36.45 134.76
N GLY A 23 -51.90 37.76 134.88
CA GLY A 23 -51.48 38.63 133.77
C GLY A 23 -50.07 38.32 133.27
N MET A 24 -49.10 38.12 134.18
CA MET A 24 -47.75 37.67 133.81
C MET A 24 -47.76 36.29 133.16
N LYS A 25 -48.59 35.36 133.65
CA LYS A 25 -48.80 34.06 133.02
C LYS A 25 -49.38 34.22 131.61
N ALA A 26 -50.43 35.01 131.43
CA ALA A 26 -51.01 35.27 130.11
C ALA A 26 -50.00 35.90 129.13
N ALA A 27 -49.12 36.78 129.60
CA ALA A 27 -48.03 37.36 128.81
C ALA A 27 -46.94 36.32 128.44
N LEU A 28 -46.60 35.41 129.35
CA LEU A 28 -45.69 34.28 129.07
C LEU A 28 -46.32 33.27 128.10
N ASP A 29 -47.59 32.92 128.28
CA ASP A 29 -48.36 32.03 127.41
C ASP A 29 -48.51 32.64 125.99
N ALA A 30 -48.63 33.97 125.88
CA ALA A 30 -48.61 34.68 124.60
C ALA A 30 -47.23 34.67 123.94
N ARG A 31 -46.16 34.95 124.71
CA ARG A 31 -44.78 34.94 124.21
C ARG A 31 -44.28 33.55 123.83
N ALA A 32 -44.79 32.50 124.48
CA ALA A 32 -44.55 31.12 124.07
C ALA A 32 -45.14 30.84 122.67
N LYS A 33 -46.41 31.22 122.44
CA LYS A 33 -47.05 31.11 121.12
C LYS A 33 -46.34 31.92 120.04
N GLU A 34 -45.83 33.10 120.36
CA GLU A 34 -45.03 33.92 119.46
C GLU A 34 -43.71 33.22 119.08
N LEU A 35 -42.99 32.65 120.05
CA LEU A 35 -41.77 31.88 119.80
C LEU A 35 -42.03 30.60 118.99
N ASP A 36 -43.14 29.91 119.23
CA ASP A 36 -43.52 28.72 118.47
C ASP A 36 -43.98 29.04 117.04
N ALA A 37 -44.62 30.20 116.83
CA ALA A 37 -44.92 30.72 115.50
C ALA A 37 -43.62 31.10 114.73
N LEU A 38 -42.66 31.76 115.39
CA LEU A 38 -41.36 32.11 114.79
C LEU A 38 -40.52 30.86 114.48
N ARG A 39 -40.59 29.80 115.30
CA ARG A 39 -40.01 28.49 115.00
C ARG A 39 -40.63 27.87 113.76
N ALA A 40 -41.96 27.80 113.70
CA ALA A 40 -42.67 27.28 112.54
C ALA A 40 -42.35 28.05 111.25
N GLN A 41 -42.20 29.38 111.33
CA GLN A 41 -41.72 30.19 110.21
C GLN A 41 -40.30 29.82 109.79
N LEU A 42 -39.32 29.81 110.72
CA LEU A 42 -37.93 29.46 110.42
C LEU A 42 -37.79 28.05 109.83
N ASP A 43 -38.55 27.07 110.32
CA ASP A 43 -38.52 25.71 109.78
C ASP A 43 -39.20 25.61 108.41
N SER A 44 -40.21 26.45 108.11
CA SER A 44 -40.77 26.56 106.76
C SER A 44 -39.79 27.22 105.77
N GLU A 45 -39.10 28.29 106.19
CA GLU A 45 -38.06 28.96 105.40
C GLU A 45 -36.87 28.04 105.11
N ARG A 46 -36.44 27.24 106.10
CA ARG A 46 -35.42 26.18 105.92
C ARG A 46 -35.84 25.16 104.87
N GLN A 47 -37.04 24.59 104.99
CA GLN A 47 -37.55 23.62 104.02
C GLN A 47 -37.63 24.21 102.60
N ASP A 48 -37.98 25.48 102.46
CA ASP A 48 -38.02 26.15 101.15
C ASP A 48 -36.63 26.46 100.58
N LEU A 49 -35.64 26.74 101.43
CA LEU A 49 -34.24 26.83 101.02
C LEU A 49 -33.67 25.45 100.61
N GLU A 50 -33.99 24.39 101.34
CA GLU A 50 -33.62 23.01 100.98
C GLU A 50 -34.23 22.58 99.63
N LYS A 51 -35.53 22.87 99.40
CA LYS A 51 -36.20 22.64 98.11
C LYS A 51 -35.54 23.43 96.96
N ARG A 52 -35.08 24.66 97.21
CA ARG A 52 -34.36 25.48 96.22
C ARG A 52 -32.96 24.93 95.94
N ALA A 53 -32.22 24.52 96.97
CA ALA A 53 -30.90 23.90 96.83
C ALA A 53 -30.99 22.60 96.02
N ALA A 54 -31.92 21.71 96.35
CA ALA A 54 -32.14 20.46 95.61
C ALA A 54 -32.48 20.68 94.13
N ARG A 55 -33.24 21.73 93.79
CA ARG A 55 -33.50 22.13 92.40
C ARG A 55 -32.25 22.62 91.69
N LEU A 56 -31.50 23.56 92.29
CA LEU A 56 -30.26 24.08 91.73
C LEU A 56 -29.20 22.99 91.55
N GLU A 57 -29.13 21.99 92.43
CA GLU A 57 -28.27 20.83 92.22
C GLU A 57 -28.73 19.95 91.04
N ALA A 58 -30.04 19.75 90.86
CA ALA A 58 -30.57 19.00 89.72
C ALA A 58 -30.30 19.73 88.40
N GLU A 59 -30.59 21.03 88.33
CA GLU A 59 -30.28 21.90 87.19
C GLU A 59 -28.78 21.89 86.87
N ARG A 60 -27.91 21.98 87.90
CA ARG A 60 -26.46 21.86 87.72
C ARG A 60 -26.03 20.51 87.16
N ARG A 61 -26.63 19.39 87.61
CA ARG A 61 -26.36 18.04 87.06
C ARG A 61 -26.76 17.94 85.59
N THR A 62 -27.89 18.53 85.20
CA THR A 62 -28.32 18.60 83.78
C THR A 62 -27.31 19.40 82.95
N ILE A 63 -26.92 20.60 83.39
CA ILE A 63 -25.95 21.47 82.69
C ILE A 63 -24.56 20.82 82.60
N ASP A 64 -24.11 20.12 83.65
CA ASP A 64 -22.87 19.33 83.63
C ASP A 64 -22.94 18.25 82.52
N GLY A 65 -24.09 17.57 82.38
CA GLY A 65 -24.35 16.57 81.32
C GLY A 65 -24.40 17.16 79.91
N GLU A 66 -25.23 18.18 79.66
CA GLU A 66 -25.36 18.87 78.37
C GLU A 66 -24.00 19.39 77.86
N ARG A 67 -23.17 19.94 78.77
CA ARG A 67 -21.81 20.38 78.43
C ARG A 67 -20.94 19.21 77.96
N ASP A 68 -21.07 18.05 78.58
CA ASP A 68 -20.23 16.90 78.28
C ASP A 68 -20.69 16.17 77.00
N GLU A 69 -21.99 16.18 76.71
CA GLU A 69 -22.52 15.85 75.37
C GLU A 69 -21.98 16.82 74.29
N VAL A 70 -22.00 18.13 74.53
CA VAL A 70 -21.45 19.14 73.61
C VAL A 70 -19.93 18.97 73.41
N ARG A 71 -19.19 18.48 74.41
CA ARG A 71 -17.76 18.13 74.27
C ARG A 71 -17.56 16.94 73.34
N VAL A 72 -18.36 15.87 73.50
CA VAL A 72 -18.30 14.68 72.63
C VAL A 72 -18.69 15.05 71.19
N ALA A 73 -19.74 15.84 71.00
CA ALA A 73 -20.18 16.31 69.69
C ALA A 73 -19.09 17.14 68.98
N ARG A 74 -18.41 18.04 69.70
CA ARG A 74 -17.26 18.79 69.17
C ARG A 74 -16.11 17.89 68.75
N ALA A 75 -15.74 16.91 69.59
CA ALA A 75 -14.66 15.98 69.27
C ALA A 75 -14.96 15.14 68.01
N SER A 76 -16.22 14.74 67.79
CA SER A 76 -16.64 14.11 66.54
C SER A 76 -16.45 15.04 65.34
N VAL A 77 -16.94 16.28 65.42
CA VAL A 77 -16.81 17.26 64.33
C VAL A 77 -15.35 17.59 64.02
N ASP A 78 -14.48 17.67 65.03
CA ASP A 78 -13.03 17.88 64.82
C ASP A 78 -12.37 16.68 64.11
N GLN A 79 -12.84 15.44 64.38
CA GLN A 79 -12.40 14.22 63.68
C GLN A 79 -12.94 14.15 62.23
N ASP A 80 -14.20 14.53 62.00
CA ASP A 80 -14.79 14.62 60.67
C ASP A 80 -14.06 15.68 59.82
N LEU A 81 -13.75 16.84 60.40
CA LEU A 81 -12.97 17.91 59.77
C LEU A 81 -11.52 17.50 59.49
N ALA A 82 -10.90 16.67 60.33
CA ALA A 82 -9.58 16.10 60.05
C ALA A 82 -9.62 15.13 58.85
N THR A 83 -10.68 14.31 58.76
CA THR A 83 -10.89 13.36 57.65
C THR A 83 -11.11 14.11 56.32
N ILE A 84 -12.00 15.10 56.31
CA ILE A 84 -12.29 15.94 55.13
C ILE A 84 -11.04 16.70 54.63
N ARG A 85 -10.11 17.07 55.52
CA ARG A 85 -8.83 17.68 55.13
C ARG A 85 -7.92 16.67 54.42
N ALA A 86 -7.75 15.47 54.98
CA ALA A 86 -6.95 14.41 54.35
C ALA A 86 -7.53 14.00 52.98
N ASP A 87 -8.85 13.85 52.87
CA ASP A 87 -9.51 13.55 51.59
C ASP A 87 -9.31 14.67 50.56
N ARG A 88 -9.36 15.94 50.98
CA ARG A 88 -9.08 17.08 50.10
C ARG A 88 -7.62 17.12 49.63
N GLU A 89 -6.66 16.76 50.50
CA GLU A 89 -5.25 16.65 50.13
C GLU A 89 -5.02 15.51 49.14
N ASN A 90 -5.63 14.34 49.38
CA ASN A 90 -5.61 13.20 48.46
C ASN A 90 -6.22 13.57 47.08
N LEU A 91 -7.38 14.22 47.06
CA LEU A 91 -8.02 14.70 45.83
C LEU A 91 -7.15 15.72 45.08
N SER A 92 -6.42 16.59 45.78
CA SER A 92 -5.47 17.51 45.15
C SER A 92 -4.27 16.80 44.53
N VAL A 93 -3.82 15.68 45.10
CA VAL A 93 -2.74 14.86 44.53
C VAL A 93 -3.24 14.08 43.31
N GLU A 94 -4.45 13.52 43.35
CA GLU A 94 -5.05 12.88 42.17
C GLU A 94 -5.35 13.87 41.05
N GLN A 95 -5.79 15.10 41.36
CA GLN A 95 -5.95 16.15 40.36
C GLN A 95 -4.63 16.47 39.65
N ALA A 96 -3.51 16.53 40.37
CA ALA A 96 -2.19 16.71 39.76
C ALA A 96 -1.81 15.53 38.87
N ARG A 97 -1.98 14.28 39.34
CA ARG A 97 -1.73 13.06 38.56
C ARG A 97 -2.54 12.99 37.27
N LEU A 98 -3.80 13.39 37.31
CA LEU A 98 -4.68 13.46 36.14
C LEU A 98 -4.27 14.57 35.17
N GLN A 99 -3.82 15.72 35.67
CA GLN A 99 -3.30 16.80 34.83
C GLN A 99 -2.00 16.39 34.13
N ASP A 100 -1.08 15.75 34.84
CA ASP A 100 0.17 15.22 34.26
C ASP A 100 -0.14 14.15 33.21
N ALA A 101 -1.03 13.20 33.50
CA ALA A 101 -1.47 12.18 32.54
C ALA A 101 -2.14 12.77 31.28
N ALA A 102 -2.89 13.88 31.42
CA ALA A 102 -3.47 14.60 30.28
C ALA A 102 -2.39 15.31 29.43
N ASN A 103 -1.38 15.91 30.08
CA ASN A 103 -0.22 16.51 29.40
C ASN A 103 0.57 15.44 28.61
N ASP A 104 0.80 14.28 29.24
CA ASP A 104 1.49 13.12 28.66
C ASP A 104 0.71 12.54 27.45
N LEU A 105 -0.61 12.48 27.55
CA LEU A 105 -1.48 12.04 26.45
C LEU A 105 -1.42 13.02 25.27
N ALA A 106 -1.52 14.33 25.52
CA ALA A 106 -1.41 15.35 24.47
C ALA A 106 -0.03 15.35 23.77
N ALA A 107 1.05 15.09 24.52
CA ALA A 107 2.39 14.93 23.97
C ALA A 107 2.50 13.70 23.04
N ARG A 108 1.90 12.56 23.44
CA ARG A 108 1.82 11.34 22.61
C ARG A 108 0.94 11.54 21.38
N GLU A 109 -0.19 12.23 21.52
CA GLU A 109 -1.11 12.54 20.42
C GLU A 109 -0.46 13.44 19.37
N LYS A 110 0.39 14.39 19.80
CA LYS A 110 1.24 15.17 18.89
C LYS A 110 2.27 14.29 18.18
N ALA A 111 3.01 13.47 18.92
CA ALA A 111 4.05 12.59 18.35
C ALA A 111 3.47 11.56 17.36
N LEU A 112 2.24 11.10 17.58
CA LEU A 112 1.51 10.24 16.64
C LEU A 112 1.22 10.99 15.32
N ARG A 113 0.68 12.22 15.36
CA ARG A 113 0.47 13.02 14.13
C ARG A 113 1.75 13.31 13.36
N GLU A 114 2.86 13.56 14.06
CA GLU A 114 4.17 13.75 13.43
C GLU A 114 4.67 12.45 12.76
N ALA A 115 4.41 11.28 13.37
CA ALA A 115 4.70 9.99 12.77
C ALA A 115 3.79 9.66 11.57
N GLU A 116 2.49 9.91 11.68
CA GLU A 116 1.49 9.73 10.60
C GLU A 116 1.88 10.55 9.36
N SER A 117 2.15 11.86 9.53
CA SER A 117 2.58 12.72 8.42
C SER A 117 3.90 12.28 7.78
N ASN A 118 4.84 11.73 8.56
CA ASN A 118 6.07 11.16 7.99
C ASN A 118 5.82 9.83 7.25
N VAL A 119 4.84 9.02 7.67
CA VAL A 119 4.41 7.82 6.92
C VAL A 119 3.75 8.22 5.60
N GLU A 120 2.83 9.19 5.61
CA GLU A 120 2.22 9.74 4.38
C GLU A 120 3.29 10.26 3.41
N ARG A 121 4.27 11.02 3.91
CA ARG A 121 5.40 11.54 3.12
C ARG A 121 6.24 10.41 2.51
N LEU A 122 6.52 9.35 3.27
CA LEU A 122 7.29 8.20 2.79
C LEU A 122 6.51 7.37 1.76
N ASP A 123 5.19 7.25 1.88
CA ASP A 123 4.35 6.57 0.90
C ASP A 123 4.31 7.33 -0.43
N HIS A 124 4.12 8.65 -0.39
CA HIS A 124 4.25 9.51 -1.58
C HIS A 124 5.65 9.41 -2.24
N GLU A 125 6.71 9.36 -1.43
CA GLU A 125 8.09 9.19 -1.91
C GLU A 125 8.30 7.81 -2.56
N MET A 126 7.76 6.74 -1.97
CA MET A 126 7.81 5.37 -2.49
C MET A 126 7.03 5.25 -3.81
N ILE A 127 5.81 5.76 -3.86
CA ILE A 127 4.96 5.78 -5.06
C ILE A 127 5.64 6.57 -6.19
N GLY A 128 6.30 7.70 -5.85
CA GLY A 128 7.10 8.47 -6.80
C GLY A 128 8.26 7.65 -7.39
N ARG A 129 9.05 6.99 -6.54
CA ARG A 129 10.16 6.12 -6.96
C ARG A 129 9.70 4.92 -7.78
N MET A 130 8.54 4.33 -7.48
CA MET A 130 7.96 3.23 -8.27
C MET A 130 7.60 3.72 -9.67
N ARG A 131 6.85 4.82 -9.80
CA ARG A 131 6.51 5.41 -11.11
C ARG A 131 7.75 5.78 -11.92
N GLU A 132 8.81 6.27 -11.28
CA GLU A 132 10.09 6.58 -11.92
C GLU A 132 10.81 5.30 -12.41
N ALA A 133 10.71 4.19 -11.67
CA ALA A 133 11.23 2.90 -12.08
C ALA A 133 10.43 2.30 -13.24
N ASP A 134 9.09 2.32 -13.17
CA ASP A 134 8.19 1.82 -14.22
C ASP A 134 8.43 2.57 -15.55
N ALA A 135 8.58 3.90 -15.50
CA ALA A 135 8.94 4.72 -16.66
C ALA A 135 10.32 4.37 -17.25
N LYS A 136 11.31 4.03 -16.40
CA LYS A 136 12.63 3.55 -16.87
C LYS A 136 12.56 2.17 -17.50
N PHE A 137 11.76 1.25 -16.95
CA PHE A 137 11.54 -0.06 -17.56
C PHE A 137 10.86 0.07 -18.92
N LEU A 138 9.82 0.90 -19.05
CA LEU A 138 9.17 1.15 -20.34
C LEU A 138 10.14 1.76 -21.37
N ALA A 139 11.00 2.70 -20.96
CA ALA A 139 12.03 3.26 -21.83
C ALA A 139 13.10 2.23 -22.27
N ILE A 140 13.39 1.22 -21.44
CA ILE A 140 14.28 0.10 -21.81
C ILE A 140 13.58 -0.82 -22.81
N VAL A 141 12.32 -1.21 -22.55
CA VAL A 141 11.55 -2.08 -23.48
C VAL A 141 11.40 -1.45 -24.85
N ASN A 142 11.04 -0.16 -24.93
CA ASN A 142 10.94 0.55 -26.21
C ASN A 142 12.27 0.54 -26.99
N ARG A 143 13.40 0.72 -26.30
CA ARG A 143 14.75 0.64 -26.88
C ARG A 143 15.11 -0.79 -27.33
N GLU A 144 14.70 -1.81 -26.60
CA GLU A 144 14.89 -3.21 -26.99
C GLU A 144 14.05 -3.56 -28.22
N GLU A 145 12.82 -3.05 -28.34
CA GLU A 145 12.03 -3.15 -29.56
C GLU A 145 12.67 -2.42 -30.76
N GLU A 146 13.22 -1.21 -30.57
CA GLU A 146 13.95 -0.49 -31.63
C GLU A 146 15.16 -1.30 -32.12
N LEU A 147 15.91 -1.92 -31.22
CA LEU A 147 17.03 -2.79 -31.56
C LEU A 147 16.58 -4.07 -32.28
N PHE A 148 15.44 -4.66 -31.89
CA PHE A 148 14.87 -5.82 -32.58
C PHE A 148 14.39 -5.47 -33.99
N LYS A 149 13.67 -4.35 -34.16
CA LYS A 149 13.22 -3.84 -35.47
C LYS A 149 14.43 -3.60 -36.39
N LEU A 150 15.47 -2.95 -35.88
CA LEU A 150 16.73 -2.75 -36.61
C LEU A 150 17.39 -4.08 -37.00
N GLN A 151 17.45 -5.07 -36.11
CA GLN A 151 17.99 -6.41 -36.43
C GLN A 151 17.18 -7.11 -37.54
N GLN A 152 15.85 -7.00 -37.50
CA GLN A 152 14.96 -7.54 -38.52
C GLN A 152 15.17 -6.83 -39.88
N ASP A 153 15.29 -5.50 -39.90
CA ASP A 153 15.58 -4.73 -41.10
C ASP A 153 16.93 -5.11 -41.73
N TRP A 154 17.97 -5.32 -40.92
CA TRP A 154 19.28 -5.82 -41.38
C TRP A 154 19.21 -7.22 -41.97
N LEU A 155 18.40 -8.12 -41.40
CA LEU A 155 18.20 -9.47 -41.93
C LEU A 155 17.48 -9.42 -43.30
N VAL A 156 16.38 -8.66 -43.40
CA VAL A 156 15.64 -8.49 -44.66
C VAL A 156 16.51 -7.84 -45.74
N ALA A 157 17.31 -6.83 -45.39
CA ALA A 157 18.27 -6.22 -46.31
C ALA A 157 19.37 -7.20 -46.76
N PHE A 158 19.84 -8.08 -45.87
CA PHE A 158 20.81 -9.11 -46.22
C PHE A 158 20.21 -10.19 -47.13
N GLU A 159 19.02 -10.71 -46.82
CA GLU A 159 18.29 -11.67 -47.66
C GLU A 159 18.00 -11.10 -49.06
N THR A 160 17.60 -9.82 -49.14
CA THR A 160 17.39 -9.12 -50.41
C THR A 160 18.68 -9.07 -51.22
N ARG A 161 19.80 -8.70 -50.59
CA ARG A 161 21.11 -8.63 -51.25
C ARG A 161 21.67 -10.02 -51.62
N GLU A 162 21.34 -11.06 -50.87
CA GLU A 162 21.68 -12.43 -51.26
C GLU A 162 20.89 -12.87 -52.50
N GLN A 163 19.60 -12.51 -52.58
CA GLN A 163 18.78 -12.74 -53.77
C GLN A 163 19.34 -11.99 -55.00
N GLU A 164 19.71 -10.71 -54.84
CA GLU A 164 20.42 -9.94 -55.90
C GLU A 164 21.68 -10.67 -56.40
N LEU A 165 22.53 -11.13 -55.48
CA LEU A 165 23.77 -11.84 -55.81
C LEU A 165 23.52 -13.19 -56.49
N ARG A 166 22.50 -13.94 -56.07
CA ARG A 166 22.07 -15.19 -56.73
C ARG A 166 21.63 -14.89 -58.17
N THR A 167 20.77 -13.90 -58.39
CA THR A 167 20.31 -13.49 -59.73
C THR A 167 21.45 -12.98 -60.62
N ILE A 168 22.41 -12.21 -60.07
CA ILE A 168 23.61 -11.78 -60.82
C ILE A 168 24.47 -12.99 -61.23
N THR A 169 24.61 -13.97 -60.34
CA THR A 169 25.38 -15.20 -60.62
C THR A 169 24.71 -16.06 -61.69
N GLU A 170 23.39 -16.21 -61.62
CA GLU A 170 22.59 -16.91 -62.63
C GLU A 170 22.65 -16.22 -64.00
N GLN A 171 22.53 -14.88 -64.05
CA GLN A 171 22.74 -14.11 -65.28
C GLN A 171 24.18 -14.20 -65.82
N MET A 172 25.19 -14.36 -64.95
CA MET A 172 26.56 -14.61 -65.37
C MET A 172 26.74 -16.00 -65.97
N HIS A 173 26.09 -17.02 -65.40
CA HIS A 173 26.09 -18.37 -65.98
C HIS A 173 25.42 -18.40 -67.35
N VAL A 174 24.22 -17.83 -67.51
CA VAL A 174 23.54 -17.77 -68.82
C VAL A 174 24.40 -17.08 -69.87
N ARG A 175 25.01 -15.91 -69.56
CA ARG A 175 25.94 -15.24 -70.49
C ARG A 175 27.21 -16.03 -70.78
N GLN A 176 27.66 -16.86 -69.84
CA GLN A 176 28.82 -17.73 -70.04
C GLN A 176 28.46 -18.94 -70.92
N GLU A 177 27.24 -19.46 -70.81
CA GLU A 177 26.67 -20.50 -71.67
C GLU A 177 26.47 -19.98 -73.10
N GLU A 178 25.78 -18.84 -73.27
CA GLU A 178 25.67 -18.09 -74.54
C GLU A 178 27.05 -17.85 -75.18
N SER A 179 28.04 -17.45 -74.36
CA SER A 179 29.41 -17.25 -74.82
C SER A 179 30.06 -18.56 -75.27
N THR A 180 29.88 -19.68 -74.57
CA THR A 180 30.40 -20.98 -75.02
C THR A 180 29.73 -21.49 -76.30
N GLU A 181 28.41 -21.34 -76.44
CA GLU A 181 27.70 -21.66 -77.69
C GLU A 181 28.22 -20.83 -78.86
N LEU A 182 28.48 -19.54 -78.65
CA LEU A 182 29.11 -18.67 -79.65
C LEU A 182 30.52 -19.15 -80.01
N HIS A 183 31.36 -19.51 -79.04
CA HIS A 183 32.70 -20.06 -79.29
C HIS A 183 32.65 -21.41 -80.03
N GLU A 184 31.70 -22.29 -79.71
CA GLU A 184 31.50 -23.55 -80.42
C GLU A 184 31.02 -23.33 -81.85
N SER A 185 30.11 -22.37 -82.08
CA SER A 185 29.65 -22.01 -83.43
C SER A 185 30.77 -21.43 -84.29
N LEU A 186 31.66 -20.61 -83.71
CA LEU A 186 32.85 -20.07 -84.36
C LEU A 186 33.89 -21.16 -84.64
N ALA A 187 34.09 -22.10 -83.71
CA ALA A 187 34.98 -23.24 -83.91
C ALA A 187 34.46 -24.19 -85.02
N HIS A 188 33.15 -24.43 -85.07
CA HIS A 188 32.50 -25.20 -86.13
C HIS A 188 32.63 -24.50 -87.50
N LEU A 189 32.34 -23.20 -87.58
CA LEU A 189 32.54 -22.42 -88.80
C LEU A 189 34.02 -22.42 -89.24
N GLY A 190 34.95 -22.36 -88.28
CA GLY A 190 36.38 -22.53 -88.52
C GLY A 190 36.76 -23.90 -89.05
N SER A 191 36.10 -24.98 -88.61
CA SER A 191 36.28 -26.32 -89.19
C SER A 191 35.75 -26.37 -90.61
N VAL A 192 34.53 -25.87 -90.88
CA VAL A 192 33.94 -25.84 -92.23
C VAL A 192 34.80 -25.04 -93.21
N PHE A 193 35.34 -23.89 -92.81
CA PHE A 193 36.31 -23.16 -93.63
C PHE A 193 37.59 -23.96 -93.86
N LYS A 194 38.12 -24.64 -92.84
CA LYS A 194 39.31 -25.47 -92.99
C LYS A 194 39.06 -26.63 -93.96
N ASP A 195 37.98 -27.39 -93.76
CA ASP A 195 37.59 -28.54 -94.58
C ASP A 195 37.43 -28.12 -96.06
N GLU A 196 36.83 -26.96 -96.33
CA GLU A 196 36.72 -26.43 -97.70
C GLU A 196 38.07 -25.88 -98.22
N THR A 197 38.98 -25.34 -97.38
CA THR A 197 40.35 -25.02 -97.84
C THR A 197 41.19 -26.26 -98.14
N ASP A 198 41.07 -27.33 -97.36
CA ASP A 198 41.72 -28.62 -97.61
C ASP A 198 41.14 -29.27 -98.87
N ARG A 199 39.83 -29.12 -99.12
CA ARG A 199 39.17 -29.53 -100.38
C ARG A 199 39.65 -28.72 -101.59
N LEU A 200 39.75 -27.40 -101.47
CA LEU A 200 40.29 -26.52 -102.53
C LEU A 200 41.77 -26.80 -102.78
N ALA A 201 42.54 -27.17 -101.75
CA ALA A 201 43.93 -27.62 -101.89
C ALA A 201 44.01 -28.97 -102.61
N ALA A 202 43.13 -29.94 -102.29
CA ALA A 202 43.05 -31.21 -103.00
C ALA A 202 42.63 -31.02 -104.47
N GLN A 203 41.65 -30.16 -104.75
CA GLN A 203 41.28 -29.79 -106.13
C GLN A 203 42.44 -29.11 -106.87
N ARG A 204 43.21 -28.24 -106.21
CA ARG A 204 44.43 -27.65 -106.78
C ARG A 204 45.51 -28.68 -107.05
N GLN A 205 45.68 -29.69 -106.20
CA GLN A 205 46.61 -30.81 -106.45
C GLN A 205 46.13 -31.68 -107.62
N GLU A 206 44.84 -31.95 -107.73
CA GLU A 206 44.24 -32.69 -108.85
C GLU A 206 44.36 -31.90 -110.17
N LEU A 207 44.17 -30.58 -110.14
CA LEU A 207 44.40 -29.69 -111.28
C LEU A 207 45.89 -29.60 -111.63
N ALA A 208 46.79 -29.46 -110.64
CA ALA A 208 48.24 -29.45 -110.87
C ALA A 208 48.75 -30.78 -111.46
N ALA A 209 48.18 -31.93 -111.06
CA ALA A 209 48.50 -33.22 -111.68
C ALA A 209 47.97 -33.33 -113.12
N LYS A 210 46.82 -32.71 -113.43
CA LYS A 210 46.32 -32.58 -114.81
C LYS A 210 47.15 -31.60 -115.64
N GLU A 211 47.64 -30.51 -115.04
CA GLU A 211 48.58 -29.57 -115.65
C GLU A 211 49.94 -30.21 -115.90
N GLU A 212 50.46 -31.02 -114.96
CA GLU A 212 51.70 -31.78 -115.15
C GLU A 212 51.54 -32.83 -116.26
N SER A 213 50.42 -33.54 -116.30
CA SER A 213 50.09 -34.45 -117.41
C SER A 213 49.91 -33.72 -118.75
N LEU A 214 49.34 -32.51 -118.76
CA LEU A 214 49.26 -31.64 -119.94
C LEU A 214 50.62 -31.09 -120.35
N LEU A 215 51.52 -30.78 -119.40
CA LEU A 215 52.88 -30.34 -119.64
C LEU A 215 53.76 -31.50 -120.15
N GLU A 216 53.50 -32.73 -119.70
CA GLU A 216 54.13 -33.94 -120.24
C GLU A 216 53.61 -34.24 -121.65
N ALA A 217 52.31 -34.13 -121.90
CA ALA A 217 51.74 -34.17 -123.25
C ALA A 217 52.28 -33.04 -124.15
N GLN A 218 52.50 -31.83 -123.60
CA GLN A 218 53.17 -30.74 -124.31
C GLN A 218 54.65 -31.02 -124.53
N ARG A 219 55.37 -31.74 -123.67
CA ARG A 219 56.75 -32.20 -123.93
C ARG A 219 56.78 -33.27 -125.02
N TYR A 220 55.80 -34.17 -125.07
CA TYR A 220 55.61 -35.11 -126.18
C TYR A 220 55.28 -34.40 -127.50
N LEU A 221 54.52 -33.31 -127.47
CA LEU A 221 54.26 -32.49 -128.66
C LEU A 221 55.46 -31.60 -129.04
N ALA A 222 56.18 -31.05 -128.06
CA ALA A 222 57.39 -30.26 -128.28
C ALA A 222 58.50 -31.11 -128.89
N THR A 223 58.76 -32.32 -128.39
CA THR A 223 59.72 -33.26 -129.01
C THR A 223 59.29 -33.76 -130.40
N VAL A 224 58.04 -33.53 -130.81
CA VAL A 224 57.54 -33.75 -132.18
C VAL A 224 57.58 -32.48 -133.05
N ILE A 225 57.73 -31.29 -132.45
CA ILE A 225 57.66 -29.97 -133.11
C ILE A 225 59.02 -29.25 -133.14
N GLU A 226 59.96 -29.55 -132.24
CA GLU A 226 61.36 -29.09 -132.22
C GLU A 226 62.22 -29.62 -133.39
N ALA A 227 61.57 -30.20 -134.42
CA ALA A 227 62.11 -30.40 -135.75
C ALA A 227 61.91 -29.18 -136.69
N ALA A 228 61.21 -28.13 -136.24
CA ALA A 228 61.00 -26.88 -136.98
C ALA A 228 61.27 -25.64 -136.10
N ASP A 229 62.34 -24.92 -136.42
CA ASP A 229 62.78 -23.67 -135.78
C ASP A 229 61.85 -22.48 -136.10
N VAL A 230 61.80 -21.48 -135.20
CA VAL A 230 61.39 -20.05 -135.37
C VAL A 230 60.94 -19.44 -134.02
N GLY A 231 61.65 -18.40 -133.56
CA GLY A 231 61.11 -17.35 -132.65
C GLY A 231 60.99 -16.01 -133.40
N PRO A 232 60.93 -14.83 -132.74
CA PRO A 232 60.81 -14.53 -131.31
C PRO A 232 59.68 -13.46 -131.05
N ARG A 233 59.85 -12.59 -130.03
CA ARG A 233 59.51 -11.13 -129.98
C ARG A 233 58.50 -10.67 -128.90
N GLU A 234 58.72 -9.43 -128.43
CA GLU A 234 58.00 -8.73 -127.35
C GLU A 234 56.87 -7.80 -127.87
N ALA A 235 55.82 -7.51 -127.06
CA ALA A 235 55.13 -6.20 -126.99
C ALA A 235 53.98 -6.09 -125.94
N GLU A 236 54.19 -5.22 -124.93
CA GLU A 236 53.23 -4.23 -124.35
C GLU A 236 51.87 -4.59 -123.67
N ARG A 237 51.16 -3.55 -123.20
CA ARG A 237 50.03 -3.43 -122.21
C ARG A 237 48.65 -3.23 -122.93
N PRO A 238 47.43 -3.08 -122.30
CA PRO A 238 47.08 -2.66 -120.92
C PRO A 238 45.79 -3.28 -120.25
N SER A 239 45.27 -2.64 -119.18
CA SER A 239 44.00 -2.88 -118.42
C SER A 239 42.92 -1.82 -118.78
N PRO A 240 41.79 -1.56 -118.04
CA PRO A 240 40.98 -2.24 -117.00
C PRO A 240 39.47 -2.29 -117.42
N PRO A 241 38.39 -1.84 -116.70
CA PRO A 241 37.88 -1.88 -115.29
C PRO A 241 36.51 -2.68 -115.24
N PRO A 242 35.33 -2.27 -114.65
CA PRO A 242 34.92 -1.51 -113.42
C PRO A 242 33.77 -2.18 -112.55
N ALA A 243 33.28 -1.45 -111.51
CA ALA A 243 31.89 -1.40 -110.94
C ALA A 243 31.27 -2.61 -110.18
N ASP A 244 30.42 -2.47 -109.13
CA ASP A 244 29.94 -1.26 -108.40
C ASP A 244 29.46 -1.53 -106.93
N GLU A 245 29.16 -0.46 -106.18
CA GLU A 245 28.70 -0.34 -104.75
C GLU A 245 27.14 -0.32 -104.60
N PRO A 246 26.46 0.07 -103.47
CA PRO A 246 26.79 0.34 -102.04
C PRO A 246 25.94 -0.61 -101.09
N PRO A 247 25.27 -0.30 -99.92
CA PRO A 247 25.22 0.85 -98.98
C PRO A 247 25.24 0.48 -97.44
N ALA A 248 24.68 1.35 -96.57
CA ALA A 248 24.56 1.28 -95.08
C ALA A 248 23.17 1.86 -94.61
N PRO A 249 22.86 2.43 -93.39
CA PRO A 249 23.64 2.74 -92.16
C PRO A 249 22.88 2.58 -90.77
N THR A 250 23.39 3.24 -89.69
CA THR A 250 22.70 3.75 -88.44
C THR A 250 22.18 2.76 -87.34
N GLU A 251 22.16 3.03 -86.01
CA GLU A 251 22.68 4.12 -85.12
C GLU A 251 22.78 3.68 -83.62
N SER A 252 23.07 4.56 -82.62
CA SER A 252 23.15 4.24 -81.16
C SER A 252 23.03 5.43 -80.17
N PRO A 253 22.40 5.29 -78.97
CA PRO A 253 22.54 6.23 -77.83
C PRO A 253 22.56 5.63 -76.37
N PRO A 254 22.86 6.41 -75.29
CA PRO A 254 22.94 5.98 -73.87
C PRO A 254 21.81 6.48 -72.88
N PRO A 255 21.71 5.97 -71.62
CA PRO A 255 20.71 6.31 -70.55
C PRO A 255 21.31 7.20 -69.39
N PRO A 256 20.86 7.31 -68.09
CA PRO A 256 19.69 6.77 -67.31
C PRO A 256 19.01 7.71 -66.20
N MET A 257 18.06 7.16 -65.40
CA MET A 257 17.65 7.53 -63.99
C MET A 257 16.92 8.88 -63.66
N PRO A 258 16.36 9.14 -62.43
CA PRO A 258 15.81 8.29 -61.32
C PRO A 258 14.46 8.80 -60.65
N ILE A 259 14.07 8.21 -59.50
CA ILE A 259 13.08 8.64 -58.44
C ILE A 259 11.57 8.67 -58.81
N VAL A 260 10.55 8.70 -57.91
CA VAL A 260 10.39 9.12 -56.48
C VAL A 260 9.65 8.05 -55.59
N ALA A 261 8.92 8.42 -54.51
CA ALA A 261 8.60 7.54 -53.36
C ALA A 261 7.31 7.86 -52.53
N SER A 262 6.86 6.86 -51.75
CA SER A 262 6.13 6.79 -50.45
C SER A 262 5.07 7.81 -49.98
N THR A 263 3.94 7.30 -49.43
CA THR A 263 3.39 7.73 -48.11
C THR A 263 2.44 6.68 -47.48
N ALA A 264 2.29 6.73 -46.15
CA ALA A 264 1.33 6.00 -45.28
C ALA A 264 1.14 6.82 -43.97
N PRO A 265 0.68 6.23 -42.84
CA PRO A 265 -0.69 5.93 -42.40
C PRO A 265 -1.17 6.92 -41.29
N GLU A 266 -2.19 6.58 -40.47
CA GLU A 266 -2.25 6.80 -38.99
C GLU A 266 -3.56 6.20 -38.35
N PRO A 267 -3.64 5.95 -37.01
CA PRO A 267 -4.73 5.25 -36.28
C PRO A 267 -5.71 6.21 -35.51
N VAL A 268 -6.32 6.03 -34.32
CA VAL A 268 -6.20 5.14 -33.12
C VAL A 268 -7.50 5.10 -32.25
N GLU A 269 -7.56 4.15 -31.28
CA GLU A 269 -8.23 4.22 -29.94
C GLU A 269 -9.79 4.34 -29.82
N ALA A 270 -10.42 4.20 -28.63
CA ALA A 270 -10.28 3.24 -27.51
C ALA A 270 -11.45 3.37 -26.47
N GLU A 271 -11.54 2.37 -25.57
CA GLU A 271 -11.99 2.42 -24.15
C GLU A 271 -13.31 3.13 -23.72
N ASN A 272 -14.17 2.45 -22.94
CA ASN A 272 -14.56 2.86 -21.56
C ASN A 272 -15.55 1.91 -20.82
N THR A 273 -15.54 2.04 -19.49
CA THR A 273 -16.46 1.49 -18.46
C THR A 273 -16.96 2.69 -17.59
N PRO A 274 -17.51 2.62 -16.36
CA PRO A 274 -18.05 1.54 -15.50
C PRO A 274 -19.50 1.82 -14.99
N GLU A 275 -20.01 1.06 -14.00
CA GLU A 275 -20.50 1.53 -12.66
C GLU A 275 -21.28 0.42 -11.88
N PRO A 276 -21.44 0.48 -10.53
CA PRO A 276 -21.92 -0.65 -9.71
C PRO A 276 -23.01 -0.40 -8.62
N GLU A 277 -23.69 -1.48 -8.20
CA GLU A 277 -24.41 -1.65 -6.91
C GLU A 277 -24.03 -3.05 -6.32
N GLU A 278 -24.46 -3.56 -5.14
CA GLU A 278 -25.50 -3.23 -4.14
C GLU A 278 -24.98 -3.68 -2.73
N ARG A 279 -25.77 -3.59 -1.64
CA ARG A 279 -25.43 -4.10 -0.30
C ARG A 279 -26.58 -4.83 0.45
N PRO A 280 -26.47 -6.14 0.71
CA PRO A 280 -27.30 -6.82 1.71
C PRO A 280 -26.67 -6.89 3.11
N ALA A 281 -27.43 -6.42 4.11
CA ALA A 281 -27.51 -6.81 5.53
C ALA A 281 -26.25 -6.95 6.43
N VAL A 282 -25.15 -7.58 6.00
CA VAL A 282 -23.96 -7.82 6.83
C VAL A 282 -22.82 -6.93 6.38
N THR A 283 -22.32 -6.08 7.28
CA THR A 283 -21.27 -5.13 6.88
C THR A 283 -19.94 -5.84 6.64
N ARG A 284 -19.25 -5.45 5.55
CA ARG A 284 -17.90 -5.90 5.23
C ARG A 284 -16.91 -5.69 6.39
N ALA A 285 -17.12 -4.65 7.20
CA ALA A 285 -16.35 -4.38 8.41
C ALA A 285 -16.50 -5.50 9.45
N GLU A 286 -17.74 -5.90 9.79
CA GLU A 286 -18.00 -6.94 10.80
C GLU A 286 -17.44 -8.32 10.42
N ALA A 287 -17.35 -8.60 9.11
CA ALA A 287 -16.69 -9.79 8.58
C ALA A 287 -15.16 -9.66 8.60
N MET A 288 -14.61 -8.48 8.29
CA MET A 288 -13.18 -8.18 8.43
C MET A 288 -12.72 -8.28 9.88
N ASP A 289 -13.46 -7.74 10.84
CA ASP A 289 -13.09 -7.73 12.26
C ASP A 289 -13.07 -9.13 12.87
N ARG A 290 -13.93 -10.03 12.41
CA ARG A 290 -13.88 -11.45 12.81
C ARG A 290 -12.75 -12.20 12.11
N LEU A 291 -12.54 -11.99 10.81
CA LEU A 291 -11.43 -12.61 10.07
C LEU A 291 -10.06 -12.18 10.63
N THR A 292 -9.88 -10.90 10.97
CA THR A 292 -8.66 -10.38 11.60
C THR A 292 -8.41 -11.03 12.96
N ARG A 293 -9.43 -11.11 13.83
CA ARG A 293 -9.33 -11.80 15.13
C ARG A 293 -8.97 -13.29 14.98
N ALA A 294 -9.57 -13.98 14.01
CA ALA A 294 -9.25 -15.38 13.71
C ALA A 294 -7.81 -15.55 13.19
N ILE A 295 -7.33 -14.67 12.32
CA ILE A 295 -5.95 -14.66 11.82
C ILE A 295 -4.94 -14.39 12.95
N GLU A 296 -5.22 -13.48 13.87
CA GLU A 296 -4.34 -13.26 15.02
C GLU A 296 -4.32 -14.43 15.99
N ALA A 297 -5.49 -15.02 16.30
CA ALA A 297 -5.58 -16.20 17.15
C ALA A 297 -4.81 -17.38 16.54
N TRP A 298 -4.93 -17.59 15.21
CA TRP A 298 -4.16 -18.57 14.44
C TRP A 298 -2.66 -18.30 14.47
N LYS A 299 -2.21 -17.04 14.32
CA LYS A 299 -0.79 -16.67 14.49
C LYS A 299 -0.29 -17.01 15.89
N ARG A 300 -0.98 -16.55 16.95
CA ARG A 300 -0.63 -16.87 18.35
C ARG A 300 -0.58 -18.39 18.58
N ALA A 301 -1.48 -19.17 18.00
CA ALA A 301 -1.49 -20.63 18.13
C ALA A 301 -0.31 -21.31 17.39
N ARG A 302 0.00 -20.86 16.17
CA ARG A 302 1.16 -21.29 15.38
C ARG A 302 2.47 -21.01 16.10
N ASP A 303 2.59 -19.81 16.66
CA ASP A 303 3.81 -19.32 17.30
C ASP A 303 4.03 -20.00 18.67
N ASN A 304 2.94 -20.53 19.27
CA ASN A 304 2.97 -21.49 20.38
C ASN A 304 3.17 -22.97 19.93
N GLY A 305 3.60 -23.21 18.69
CA GLY A 305 3.99 -24.53 18.17
C GLY A 305 2.84 -25.51 17.89
N ARG A 306 1.58 -25.05 17.81
CA ARG A 306 0.45 -25.93 17.46
C ARG A 306 0.44 -26.27 15.96
N ASN A 307 -0.01 -27.49 15.62
CA ASN A 307 -0.36 -27.79 14.23
C ASN A 307 -1.63 -27.02 13.84
N VAL A 308 -1.50 -26.07 12.91
CA VAL A 308 -2.57 -25.18 12.45
C VAL A 308 -2.78 -25.25 10.93
N GLY A 309 -2.40 -26.37 10.31
CA GLY A 309 -2.45 -26.58 8.87
C GLY A 309 -3.86 -26.53 8.27
N GLU A 310 -4.82 -27.17 8.93
CA GLU A 310 -6.23 -27.22 8.50
C GLU A 310 -6.90 -25.85 8.68
N MET A 311 -6.70 -25.21 9.84
CA MET A 311 -7.11 -23.83 10.13
C MET A 311 -6.57 -22.82 9.11
N ARG A 312 -5.37 -23.05 8.55
CA ARG A 312 -4.82 -22.19 7.49
C ARG A 312 -5.62 -22.29 6.19
N ASN A 313 -6.26 -23.42 5.92
CA ASN A 313 -7.08 -23.61 4.72
C ASN A 313 -8.50 -23.04 4.92
N THR A 314 -9.13 -23.23 6.08
CA THR A 314 -10.41 -22.56 6.40
C THR A 314 -10.27 -21.03 6.44
N LEU A 315 -9.15 -20.48 6.93
CA LEU A 315 -8.85 -19.05 6.85
C LEU A 315 -8.66 -18.53 5.40
N LYS A 316 -8.15 -19.34 4.47
CA LYS A 316 -8.13 -18.99 3.03
C LYS A 316 -9.54 -18.90 2.49
N LEU A 317 -10.35 -19.94 2.71
CA LEU A 317 -11.75 -19.99 2.27
C LEU A 317 -12.57 -18.84 2.87
N ALA A 318 -12.32 -18.44 4.11
CA ALA A 318 -12.92 -17.26 4.74
C ALA A 318 -12.52 -15.94 4.04
N LYS A 319 -11.24 -15.80 3.64
CA LYS A 319 -10.74 -14.66 2.88
C LYS A 319 -11.34 -14.63 1.46
N GLU A 320 -11.41 -15.77 0.78
CA GLU A 320 -11.99 -15.91 -0.56
C GLU A 320 -13.50 -15.61 -0.54
N ALA A 321 -14.23 -16.09 0.47
CA ALA A 321 -15.63 -15.75 0.69
C ALA A 321 -15.83 -14.24 0.92
N LEU A 322 -14.94 -13.60 1.69
CA LEU A 322 -14.95 -12.14 1.91
C LEU A 322 -14.68 -11.36 0.61
N GLN A 323 -13.72 -11.81 -0.20
CA GLN A 323 -13.42 -11.21 -1.51
C GLN A 323 -14.57 -11.39 -2.50
N ALA A 324 -15.31 -12.49 -2.41
CA ALA A 324 -16.53 -12.76 -3.18
C ALA A 324 -17.81 -12.12 -2.59
N GLY A 325 -17.70 -11.21 -1.61
CA GLY A 325 -18.83 -10.50 -0.99
C GLY A 325 -19.74 -11.34 -0.08
N LYS A 326 -19.39 -12.62 0.17
CA LYS A 326 -20.18 -13.57 0.97
C LYS A 326 -19.86 -13.43 2.46
N TYR A 327 -20.17 -12.25 3.02
CA TYR A 327 -19.76 -11.85 4.36
C TYR A 327 -20.23 -12.81 5.47
N GLU A 328 -21.44 -13.36 5.38
CA GLU A 328 -21.94 -14.39 6.30
C GLU A 328 -21.10 -15.68 6.29
N SER A 329 -20.70 -16.14 5.11
CA SER A 329 -19.84 -17.33 4.95
C SER A 329 -18.44 -17.09 5.52
N ALA A 330 -17.88 -15.89 5.28
CA ALA A 330 -16.61 -15.48 5.86
C ALA A 330 -16.66 -15.41 7.40
N ILE A 331 -17.75 -14.88 7.97
CA ILE A 331 -17.99 -14.83 9.42
C ILE A 331 -18.07 -16.23 10.02
N ARG A 332 -18.80 -17.16 9.40
CA ARG A 332 -18.90 -18.55 9.86
C ARG A 332 -17.54 -19.23 9.91
N LEU A 333 -16.80 -19.23 8.80
CA LEU A 333 -15.48 -19.87 8.71
C LEU A 333 -14.44 -19.24 9.65
N ALA A 334 -14.52 -17.92 9.89
CA ALA A 334 -13.67 -17.25 10.88
C ALA A 334 -14.05 -17.59 12.34
N THR A 335 -15.33 -17.88 12.60
CA THR A 335 -15.81 -18.27 13.94
C THR A 335 -15.47 -19.73 14.24
N GLU A 336 -15.60 -20.62 13.26
CA GLU A 336 -15.18 -22.03 13.30
C GLU A 336 -13.69 -22.16 13.71
N VAL A 337 -12.80 -21.40 13.07
CA VAL A 337 -11.38 -21.35 13.44
C VAL A 337 -11.13 -20.82 14.86
N LEU A 338 -11.98 -19.92 15.37
CA LEU A 338 -11.86 -19.43 16.75
C LEU A 338 -12.34 -20.48 17.77
N ASP A 339 -13.39 -21.23 17.45
CA ASP A 339 -13.95 -22.28 18.32
C ASP A 339 -13.04 -23.52 18.38
N ASP A 340 -12.47 -23.95 17.25
CA ASP A 340 -11.43 -24.99 17.21
C ASP A 340 -10.21 -24.60 18.07
N LEU A 341 -9.80 -23.33 18.01
CA LEU A 341 -8.68 -22.81 18.80
C LEU A 341 -8.97 -22.75 20.31
N GLN A 342 -10.22 -22.50 20.70
CA GLN A 342 -10.68 -22.49 22.09
C GLN A 342 -10.91 -23.90 22.63
N SER A 343 -11.53 -24.79 21.85
CA SER A 343 -11.68 -26.20 22.17
C SER A 343 -10.32 -26.87 22.40
N ALA A 344 -9.32 -26.55 21.58
CA ALA A 344 -7.92 -26.99 21.76
C ALA A 344 -7.16 -26.31 22.92
N VAL A 345 -7.79 -25.42 23.71
CA VAL A 345 -7.27 -24.91 25.00
C VAL A 345 -7.83 -25.72 26.19
N ILE A 346 -9.05 -26.25 26.07
CA ILE A 346 -9.77 -26.92 27.19
C ILE A 346 -9.31 -28.38 27.40
N VAL A 347 -8.58 -28.96 26.43
CA VAL A 347 -8.06 -30.34 26.47
C VAL A 347 -6.57 -30.36 26.92
N ARG A 348 -6.20 -29.53 27.90
CA ARG A 348 -4.89 -29.48 28.56
C ARG A 348 -5.04 -29.30 30.06
#